data_AF-A0A2N7NNI3-F1
#
_entry.id   AF-A0A2N7NNI3-F1
#
_cell.length_a   1.000
_cell.length_b   1.000
_cell.length_c   1.000
_cell.angle_alpha   90.00
_cell.angle_beta   90.00
_cell.angle_gamma   90.00
#
_symmetry.space_group_name_H-M   'P 1'
#
loop_
_entity.id
_entity.type
_entity.pdbx_description
1 polymer ?
#
loop_
_entity_poly.entity_id
_entity_poly.type
_entity_poly.pdbx_seq_one_letter_code
_entity_poly.pdbx_strand_id
1 'polypeptide(L)'
;MWQAISQQLSDTLLFNFQITERTKVSGGDINDCYMISDGNERYFVKVNLREFLPKFEIEAENLRLLRETSTVYVPELVLIGKTKECSFIILNYLPTKPLETSNNSYDFGVQLAQLHQWGEQKEFGCDQDNYIGSTLQPNPWHKKWGRFFSEQRIGFQLQLLKEKGIEFGDIDDIVDVVNMRLAGHNPRPSLLHGDLWNGNVANSAFGPICYDPACYWGDHECDLALTELFEGFSKEFYEGYQSVNPLDVGYTERKDIYNLYHLLNHCNQFGGEYLAQTEACIQKIQAV
;
A
#
# COMPACT_ATOMS: atom_id res chain seq x y z
N MET A 1 12.26 -5.76 25.76
CA MET A 1 11.18 -5.73 24.74
C MET A 1 9.84 -6.31 25.23
N TRP A 2 9.58 -7.62 25.20
CA TRP A 2 8.22 -8.19 25.37
C TRP A 2 7.50 -7.86 26.68
N GLN A 3 8.22 -7.81 27.81
CA GLN A 3 7.61 -7.36 29.09
C GLN A 3 7.09 -5.92 28.99
N ALA A 4 7.81 -5.03 28.30
CA ALA A 4 7.37 -3.65 28.11
C ALA A 4 6.19 -3.56 27.14
N ILE A 5 6.15 -4.39 26.09
CA ILE A 5 4.99 -4.50 25.19
C ILE A 5 3.76 -4.98 25.97
N SER A 6 3.90 -6.05 26.76
CA SER A 6 2.83 -6.60 27.62
C SER A 6 2.28 -5.55 28.59
N GLN A 7 3.17 -4.78 29.23
CA GLN A 7 2.78 -3.71 30.16
C GLN A 7 2.02 -2.58 29.43
N GLN A 8 2.58 -2.04 28.33
CA GLN A 8 1.93 -0.97 27.59
C GLN A 8 0.58 -1.39 27.01
N LEU A 9 0.48 -2.64 26.53
CA LEU A 9 -0.78 -3.20 26.06
C LEU A 9 -1.78 -3.37 27.23
N SER A 10 -1.33 -3.84 28.40
CA SER A 10 -2.18 -3.94 29.59
C SER A 10 -2.74 -2.58 30.01
N ASP A 11 -1.89 -1.55 30.02
CA ASP A 11 -2.28 -0.18 30.35
C ASP A 11 -3.30 0.37 29.34
N THR A 12 -3.14 0.01 28.05
CA THR A 12 -4.04 0.43 26.95
C THR A 12 -5.40 -0.27 27.03
N LEU A 13 -5.41 -1.57 27.34
CA LEU A 13 -6.61 -2.38 27.41
C LEU A 13 -7.37 -2.26 28.74
N LEU A 14 -6.75 -1.61 29.75
CA LEU A 14 -7.28 -1.51 31.12
C LEU A 14 -7.50 -2.87 31.81
N PHE A 15 -6.78 -3.91 31.38
CA PHE A 15 -6.70 -5.20 32.06
C PHE A 15 -5.29 -5.80 31.92
N ASN A 16 -4.93 -6.73 32.82
CA ASN A 16 -3.62 -7.37 32.77
C ASN A 16 -3.53 -8.35 31.60
N PHE A 17 -2.85 -7.95 30.53
CA PHE A 17 -2.52 -8.81 29.40
C PHE A 17 -1.10 -9.37 29.57
N GLN A 18 -1.00 -10.64 29.96
CA GLN A 18 0.27 -11.35 30.11
C GLN A 18 0.49 -12.27 28.92
N ILE A 19 1.52 -11.98 28.12
CA ILE A 19 1.85 -12.82 26.96
C ILE A 19 2.25 -14.23 27.40
N THR A 20 1.45 -15.23 27.03
CA THR A 20 1.70 -16.66 27.27
C THR A 20 2.14 -17.38 25.99
N GLU A 21 1.71 -16.92 24.82
CA GLU A 21 2.07 -17.47 23.52
C GLU A 21 2.56 -16.35 22.57
N ARG A 22 3.59 -16.68 21.77
CA ARG A 22 4.12 -15.82 20.70
C ARG A 22 4.48 -16.68 19.51
N THR A 23 3.87 -16.38 18.37
CA THR A 23 4.10 -17.10 17.11
C THR A 23 4.57 -16.12 16.07
N LYS A 24 5.75 -16.37 15.48
CA LYS A 24 6.25 -15.55 14.37
C LYS A 24 5.36 -15.77 13.15
N VAL A 25 4.92 -14.68 12.54
CA VAL A 25 4.11 -14.71 11.31
C VAL A 25 5.06 -14.41 10.15
N SER A 26 5.02 -15.25 9.12
CA SER A 26 5.77 -15.05 7.87
C SER A 26 5.11 -14.00 6.98
N GLY A 27 5.88 -13.32 6.13
CA GLY A 27 5.37 -12.42 5.08
C GLY A 27 5.77 -10.94 5.24
N GLY A 28 6.46 -10.55 6.32
CA GLY A 28 7.04 -9.21 6.43
C GLY A 28 8.50 -9.20 5.97
N ASP A 29 8.83 -8.45 4.92
CA ASP A 29 10.22 -8.27 4.46
C ASP A 29 10.97 -7.19 5.24
N ILE A 30 10.24 -6.30 5.92
CA ILE A 30 10.80 -5.12 6.60
C ILE A 30 10.71 -5.24 8.13
N ASN A 31 9.63 -5.81 8.64
CA ASN A 31 9.31 -5.88 10.06
C ASN A 31 9.29 -7.33 10.56
N ASP A 32 9.68 -7.54 11.82
CA ASP A 32 9.38 -8.81 12.48
C ASP A 32 7.91 -8.81 12.92
N CYS A 33 7.12 -9.74 12.38
CA CYS A 33 5.69 -9.87 12.64
C CYS A 33 5.39 -11.04 13.58
N TYR A 34 4.49 -10.84 14.54
CA TYR A 34 4.11 -11.84 15.53
C TYR A 34 2.61 -11.83 15.80
N MET A 35 2.05 -13.00 16.09
CA MET A 35 0.82 -13.14 16.86
C MET A 35 1.22 -13.33 18.33
N ILE A 36 0.64 -12.51 19.22
CA ILE A 36 0.79 -12.66 20.67
C ILE A 36 -0.56 -12.96 21.31
N SER A 37 -0.55 -13.76 22.37
CA SER A 37 -1.76 -14.21 23.06
C SER A 37 -1.53 -14.33 24.57
N ASP A 38 -2.56 -14.04 25.37
CA ASP A 38 -2.60 -14.34 26.80
C ASP A 38 -3.25 -15.70 27.11
N GLY A 39 -3.74 -16.40 26.08
CA GLY A 39 -4.50 -17.64 26.17
C GLY A 39 -5.99 -17.47 25.85
N ASN A 40 -6.49 -16.23 25.87
CA ASN A 40 -7.86 -15.88 25.52
C ASN A 40 -7.89 -14.93 24.32
N GLU A 41 -7.19 -13.80 24.42
CA GLU A 41 -7.16 -12.74 23.43
C GLU A 41 -5.91 -12.82 22.55
N ARG A 42 -6.03 -12.39 21.29
CA ARG A 42 -4.93 -12.42 20.31
C ARG A 42 -4.73 -11.06 19.66
N TYR A 43 -3.46 -10.68 19.50
CA TYR A 43 -3.06 -9.46 18.82
C TYR A 43 -1.96 -9.71 17.80
N PHE A 44 -1.98 -8.94 16.72
CA PHE A 44 -0.91 -8.91 15.73
C PHE A 44 0.05 -7.78 16.07
N VAL A 45 1.36 -8.04 16.02
CA VAL A 45 2.40 -7.08 16.38
C VAL A 45 3.45 -7.03 15.29
N LYS A 46 3.70 -5.84 14.75
CA LYS A 46 4.92 -5.57 13.97
C LYS A 46 5.94 -4.89 14.86
N VAL A 47 7.18 -5.34 14.79
CA VAL A 47 8.30 -4.80 15.56
C VAL A 47 9.44 -4.42 14.63
N ASN A 48 10.05 -3.27 14.89
CA ASN A 48 11.27 -2.85 14.22
C ASN A 48 12.14 -1.99 15.15
N LEU A 49 13.27 -1.48 14.65
CA LEU A 49 14.13 -0.55 15.36
C LEU A 49 13.34 0.66 15.89
N ARG A 50 13.88 1.29 16.93
CA ARG A 50 13.19 2.39 17.63
C ARG A 50 12.89 3.58 16.70
N GLU A 51 13.75 3.82 15.73
CA GLU A 51 13.66 4.90 14.75
C GLU A 51 12.55 4.65 13.71
N PHE A 52 11.98 3.44 13.68
CA PHE A 52 10.87 3.09 12.79
C PHE A 52 9.51 3.59 13.29
N LEU A 53 9.44 4.18 14.50
CA LEU A 53 8.21 4.69 15.09
C LEU A 53 7.39 5.59 14.13
N PRO A 54 7.98 6.56 13.40
CA PRO A 54 7.20 7.40 12.49
C PRO A 54 6.52 6.62 11.37
N LYS A 55 7.12 5.50 10.91
CA LYS A 55 6.48 4.64 9.90
C LYS A 55 5.26 3.91 10.46
N PHE A 56 5.31 3.47 11.72
CA PHE A 56 4.14 2.88 12.39
C PHE A 56 3.05 3.92 12.66
N GLU A 57 3.41 5.17 13.00
CA GLU A 57 2.45 6.28 13.15
C GLU A 57 1.73 6.57 11.82
N ILE A 58 2.47 6.58 10.71
CA ILE A 58 1.91 6.75 9.36
C ILE A 58 1.07 5.55 8.92
N GLU A 59 1.50 4.32 9.19
CA GLU A 59 0.71 3.12 8.87
C GLU A 59 -0.64 3.14 9.60
N ALA A 60 -0.63 3.49 10.89
CA ALA A 60 -1.84 3.64 11.68
C ALA A 60 -2.78 4.73 11.15
N GLU A 61 -2.21 5.84 10.64
CA GLU A 61 -2.98 6.90 10.01
C GLU A 61 -3.61 6.46 8.68
N ASN A 62 -2.87 5.73 7.84
CA ASN A 62 -3.41 5.16 6.61
C ASN A 62 -4.56 4.17 6.91
N LEU A 63 -4.39 3.29 7.92
CA LEU A 63 -5.46 2.39 8.37
C LEU A 63 -6.68 3.16 8.88
N ARG A 64 -6.48 4.27 9.61
CA ARG A 64 -7.56 5.16 10.05
C ARG A 64 -8.31 5.76 8.87
N LEU A 65 -7.61 6.29 7.87
CA LEU A 65 -8.20 6.89 6.67
C LEU A 65 -9.08 5.88 5.91
N LEU A 66 -8.57 4.66 5.68
CA LEU A 66 -9.35 3.62 5.02
C LEU A 66 -10.58 3.22 5.84
N ARG A 67 -10.43 3.07 7.16
CA ARG A 67 -11.54 2.69 8.04
C ARG A 67 -12.66 3.73 8.09
N GLU A 68 -12.35 5.02 8.01
CA GLU A 68 -13.36 6.10 8.01
C GLU A 68 -14.30 6.04 6.83
N THR A 69 -13.89 5.39 5.74
CA THR A 69 -14.73 5.21 4.56
C THR A 69 -15.86 4.21 4.78
N SER A 70 -15.69 3.26 5.70
CA SER A 70 -16.59 2.12 5.90
C SER A 70 -16.86 1.29 4.62
N THR A 71 -15.93 1.29 3.67
CA THR A 71 -16.07 0.53 2.40
C THR A 71 -15.25 -0.75 2.38
N VAL A 72 -14.01 -0.72 2.88
CA VAL A 72 -13.10 -1.88 2.96
C VAL A 72 -12.84 -2.26 4.42
N TYR A 73 -12.59 -3.53 4.67
CA TYR A 73 -12.16 -4.00 5.98
C TYR A 73 -10.64 -3.94 6.11
N VAL A 74 -10.17 -3.27 7.16
CA VAL A 74 -8.75 -3.14 7.52
C VAL A 74 -8.53 -3.53 8.98
N PRO A 75 -7.32 -3.94 9.36
CA PRO A 75 -6.98 -4.14 10.77
C PRO A 75 -7.21 -2.89 11.61
N GLU A 76 -7.62 -3.09 12.86
CA GLU A 76 -7.84 -2.04 13.84
C GLU A 76 -6.59 -1.80 14.66
N LEU A 77 -6.21 -0.52 14.77
CA LEU A 77 -5.15 -0.10 15.68
C LEU A 77 -5.58 -0.33 17.13
N VAL A 78 -4.71 -1.04 17.87
CA VAL A 78 -4.82 -1.20 19.33
C VAL A 78 -3.84 -0.25 20.02
N LEU A 79 -2.58 -0.26 19.61
CA LEU A 79 -1.52 0.52 20.26
C LEU A 79 -0.33 0.76 19.32
N ILE A 80 0.26 1.95 19.38
CA ILE A 80 1.62 2.20 18.88
C ILE A 80 2.50 2.50 20.10
N GLY A 81 3.69 1.91 20.13
CA GLY A 81 4.59 2.11 21.25
C GLY A 81 6.05 1.98 20.89
N LYS A 82 6.88 2.27 21.89
CA LYS A 82 8.32 2.06 21.82
C LYS A 82 8.85 1.54 23.13
N THR A 83 9.95 0.81 23.03
CA THR A 83 10.77 0.40 24.16
C THR A 83 12.11 1.14 24.09
N LYS A 84 13.09 0.72 24.90
CA LYS A 84 14.43 1.29 24.79
C LYS A 84 15.09 0.91 23.47
N GLU A 85 14.82 -0.30 22.96
CA GLU A 85 15.51 -0.90 21.82
C GLU A 85 14.69 -0.90 20.51
N CYS A 86 13.36 -0.89 20.59
CA CYS A 86 12.49 -1.08 19.42
C CYS A 86 11.28 -0.14 19.41
N SER A 87 10.60 -0.05 18.28
CA SER A 87 9.25 0.48 18.14
C SER A 87 8.31 -0.62 17.65
N PHE A 88 7.01 -0.45 17.85
CA PHE A 88 6.02 -1.44 17.46
C PHE A 88 4.64 -0.83 17.21
N ILE A 89 3.86 -1.52 16.38
CA ILE A 89 2.41 -1.33 16.22
C ILE A 89 1.71 -2.63 16.58
N ILE A 90 0.62 -2.52 17.35
CA ILE A 90 -0.26 -3.62 17.74
C ILE A 90 -1.62 -3.37 17.09
N LEU A 91 -2.06 -4.38 16.34
CA LEU A 91 -3.34 -4.44 15.67
C LEU A 91 -4.17 -5.60 16.23
N ASN A 92 -5.49 -5.60 16.00
CA ASN A 92 -6.29 -6.78 16.26
C ASN A 92 -5.78 -7.97 15.42
N TYR A 93 -5.79 -9.18 15.98
CA TYR A 93 -5.40 -10.37 15.22
C TYR A 93 -6.58 -10.91 14.43
N LEU A 94 -6.45 -10.93 13.11
CA LEU A 94 -7.41 -11.53 12.19
C LEU A 94 -6.82 -12.82 11.61
N PRO A 95 -7.40 -14.01 11.89
CA PRO A 95 -7.02 -15.23 11.19
C PRO A 95 -7.32 -15.10 9.70
N THR A 96 -6.30 -15.22 8.86
CA THR A 96 -6.40 -15.02 7.42
C THR A 96 -6.24 -16.31 6.61
N LYS A 97 -6.83 -16.30 5.41
CA LYS A 97 -6.60 -17.26 4.32
C LYS A 97 -6.38 -16.48 3.01
N PRO A 98 -5.76 -17.08 1.99
CA PRO A 98 -5.68 -16.46 0.66
C PRO A 98 -7.05 -16.02 0.13
N LEU A 99 -7.07 -14.92 -0.62
CA LEU A 99 -8.26 -14.39 -1.31
C LEU A 99 -8.56 -15.22 -2.57
N GLU A 100 -8.91 -16.50 -2.40
CA GLU A 100 -9.13 -17.45 -3.52
C GLU A 100 -10.59 -17.80 -3.77
N THR A 101 -11.50 -17.44 -2.85
CA THR A 101 -12.93 -17.75 -2.96
C THR A 101 -13.65 -16.77 -3.86
N SER A 102 -14.27 -17.27 -4.94
CA SER A 102 -14.95 -16.47 -5.98
C SER A 102 -15.84 -15.33 -5.47
N ASN A 103 -16.68 -15.61 -4.47
CA ASN A 103 -17.62 -14.60 -3.95
C ASN A 103 -16.91 -13.49 -3.19
N ASN A 104 -15.97 -13.82 -2.30
CA ASN A 104 -15.25 -12.79 -1.54
C ASN A 104 -14.32 -11.96 -2.44
N SER A 105 -13.76 -12.56 -3.50
CA SER A 105 -12.98 -11.81 -4.50
C SER A 105 -13.87 -10.79 -5.21
N TYR A 106 -15.08 -11.20 -5.65
CA TYR A 106 -16.07 -10.28 -6.22
C TYR A 106 -16.46 -9.16 -5.24
N ASP A 107 -16.80 -9.53 -4.00
CA ASP A 107 -17.19 -8.58 -2.96
C ASP A 107 -16.05 -7.59 -2.67
N PHE A 108 -14.79 -8.05 -2.69
CA PHE A 108 -13.64 -7.16 -2.52
C PHE A 108 -13.50 -6.17 -3.68
N GLY A 109 -13.76 -6.61 -4.92
CA GLY A 109 -13.81 -5.72 -6.08
C GLY A 109 -14.87 -4.62 -5.92
N VAL A 110 -16.06 -4.99 -5.45
CA VAL A 110 -17.15 -4.04 -5.15
C VAL A 110 -16.73 -3.06 -4.04
N GLN A 111 -16.16 -3.56 -2.93
CA GLN A 111 -15.70 -2.74 -1.81
C GLN A 111 -14.61 -1.74 -2.22
N LEU A 112 -13.65 -2.18 -3.05
CA LEU A 112 -12.59 -1.30 -3.55
C LEU A 112 -13.15 -0.23 -4.50
N ALA A 113 -14.10 -0.57 -5.36
CA ALA A 113 -14.74 0.43 -6.22
C ALA A 113 -15.52 1.46 -5.39
N GLN A 114 -16.19 1.04 -4.31
CA GLN A 114 -16.83 1.94 -3.36
C GLN A 114 -15.82 2.84 -2.63
N LEU A 115 -14.66 2.30 -2.22
CA LEU A 115 -13.56 3.08 -1.66
C LEU A 115 -13.13 4.18 -2.64
N HIS A 116 -12.88 3.83 -3.90
CA HIS A 116 -12.46 4.81 -4.91
C HIS A 116 -13.53 5.86 -5.23
N GLN A 117 -14.81 5.55 -4.99
CA GLN A 117 -15.91 6.49 -5.13
C GLN A 117 -16.16 7.31 -3.86
N TRP A 118 -15.51 7.02 -2.74
CA TRP A 118 -15.73 7.68 -1.46
C TRP A 118 -15.06 9.06 -1.36
N GLY A 119 -15.76 10.02 -0.75
CA GLY A 119 -15.26 11.36 -0.40
C GLY A 119 -15.03 12.30 -1.60
N GLU A 120 -15.04 13.61 -1.39
CA GLU A 120 -14.74 14.58 -2.46
C GLU A 120 -13.40 15.25 -2.19
N GLN A 121 -12.50 15.21 -3.18
CA GLN A 121 -11.20 15.87 -3.14
C GLN A 121 -10.92 16.53 -4.51
N LYS A 122 -10.23 17.66 -4.47
CA LYS A 122 -9.91 18.50 -5.63
C LYS A 122 -8.47 18.34 -6.13
N GLU A 123 -7.59 17.82 -5.29
CA GLU A 123 -6.15 17.72 -5.54
C GLU A 123 -5.66 16.28 -5.28
N PHE A 124 -4.53 15.93 -5.88
CA PHE A 124 -3.87 14.64 -5.69
C PHE A 124 -2.76 14.79 -4.63
N GLY A 125 -2.57 13.78 -3.82
CA GLY A 125 -1.65 13.81 -2.68
C GLY A 125 -2.30 13.42 -1.36
N CYS A 126 -1.74 13.89 -0.26
CA CYS A 126 -2.21 13.62 1.10
C CYS A 126 -1.65 14.70 2.03
N ASP A 127 -2.24 14.85 3.23
CA ASP A 127 -1.78 15.85 4.20
C ASP A 127 -0.39 15.55 4.76
N GLN A 128 0.06 14.30 4.67
CA GLN A 128 1.39 13.86 5.11
C GLN A 128 2.03 12.95 4.07
N ASP A 129 3.35 13.09 3.92
CA ASP A 129 4.15 12.08 3.23
C ASP A 129 4.06 10.76 3.99
N ASN A 130 4.06 9.66 3.23
CA ASN A 130 4.03 8.33 3.82
C ASN A 130 5.11 7.44 3.21
N TYR A 131 4.89 6.12 3.23
CA TYR A 131 5.91 5.16 2.81
C TYR A 131 5.28 4.08 1.93
N ILE A 132 6.03 3.66 0.91
CA ILE A 132 5.75 2.47 0.11
C ILE A 132 6.83 1.43 0.41
N GLY A 133 6.50 0.44 1.25
CA GLY A 133 7.51 -0.37 1.93
C GLY A 133 8.44 0.50 2.79
N SER A 134 9.75 0.50 2.49
CA SER A 134 10.73 1.29 3.25
C SER A 134 11.01 2.68 2.65
N THR A 135 10.53 2.94 1.44
CA THR A 135 10.80 4.16 0.66
C THR A 135 9.82 5.27 1.02
N LEU A 136 10.30 6.51 1.20
CA LEU A 136 9.43 7.69 1.35
C LEU A 136 8.54 7.85 0.11
N GLN A 137 7.28 8.17 0.30
CA GLN A 137 6.33 8.52 -0.75
C GLN A 137 5.89 9.98 -0.53
N PRO A 138 6.46 10.94 -1.28
CA PRO A 138 6.05 12.34 -1.19
C PRO A 138 4.59 12.52 -1.59
N ASN A 139 3.83 13.28 -0.80
CA ASN A 139 2.42 13.54 -1.03
C ASN A 139 2.01 15.03 -1.06
N PRO A 140 2.89 16.03 -1.31
CA PRO A 140 2.43 17.41 -1.40
C PRO A 140 1.35 17.58 -2.47
N TRP A 141 0.26 18.21 -2.05
CA TRP A 141 -0.94 18.40 -2.87
C TRP A 141 -0.64 19.02 -4.24
N HIS A 142 -1.28 18.48 -5.28
CA HIS A 142 -1.14 18.96 -6.64
C HIS A 142 -2.45 18.85 -7.44
N LYS A 143 -2.75 19.83 -8.30
CA LYS A 143 -4.02 19.89 -9.06
C LYS A 143 -4.08 19.01 -10.30
N LYS A 144 -2.92 18.69 -10.87
CA LYS A 144 -2.82 17.94 -12.13
C LYS A 144 -2.24 16.56 -11.87
N TRP A 145 -2.98 15.52 -12.26
CA TRP A 145 -2.58 14.14 -12.07
C TRP A 145 -1.27 13.80 -12.78
N GLY A 146 -1.17 14.10 -14.08
CA GLY A 146 0.03 13.77 -14.87
C GLY A 146 1.32 14.29 -14.24
N ARG A 147 1.30 15.53 -13.75
CA ARG A 147 2.44 16.16 -13.07
C ARG A 147 2.70 15.59 -11.67
N PHE A 148 1.64 15.33 -10.90
CA PHE A 148 1.77 14.68 -9.59
C PHE A 148 2.47 13.32 -9.74
N PHE A 149 1.98 12.50 -10.66
CA PHE A 149 2.49 11.14 -10.86
C PHE A 149 3.90 11.16 -11.48
N SER A 150 4.13 11.97 -12.51
CA SER A 150 5.44 12.01 -13.18
C SER A 150 6.55 12.51 -12.24
N GLU A 151 6.32 13.57 -11.46
CA GLU A 151 7.34 14.17 -10.61
C GLU A 151 7.46 13.41 -9.27
N GLN A 152 6.34 13.24 -8.55
CA GLN A 152 6.34 12.77 -7.16
C GLN A 152 6.29 11.24 -7.00
N ARG A 153 6.06 10.50 -8.09
CA ARG A 153 6.17 9.03 -8.10
C ARG A 153 7.37 8.59 -8.93
N ILE A 154 7.33 8.82 -10.24
CA ILE A 154 8.37 8.33 -11.17
C ILE A 154 9.70 9.05 -10.95
N GLY A 155 9.72 10.38 -11.03
CA GLY A 155 10.94 11.19 -10.88
C GLY A 155 11.62 10.98 -9.52
N PHE A 156 10.83 10.94 -8.45
CA PHE A 156 11.35 10.66 -7.11
C PHE A 156 12.04 9.29 -7.02
N GLN A 157 11.41 8.22 -7.51
CA GLN A 157 12.02 6.89 -7.48
C GLN A 157 13.28 6.79 -8.34
N LEU A 158 13.29 7.43 -9.52
CA LEU A 158 14.48 7.50 -10.39
C LEU A 158 15.63 8.25 -9.73
N GLN A 159 15.35 9.34 -9.01
CA GLN A 159 16.37 10.09 -8.28
C GLN A 159 17.02 9.24 -7.18
N LEU A 160 16.22 8.45 -6.44
CA LEU A 160 16.76 7.52 -5.43
C LEU A 160 17.63 6.41 -6.05
N LEU A 161 17.29 5.93 -7.25
CA LEU A 161 18.10 4.96 -7.99
C LEU A 161 19.41 5.59 -8.47
N LYS A 162 19.37 6.83 -8.95
CA LYS A 162 20.55 7.58 -9.38
C LYS A 162 21.54 7.78 -8.23
N GLU A 163 21.04 8.05 -7.01
CA GLU A 163 21.88 8.13 -5.80
C GLU A 163 22.58 6.80 -5.47
N LYS A 164 22.04 5.67 -5.92
CA LYS A 164 22.64 4.33 -5.82
C LYS A 164 23.52 3.96 -7.04
N GLY A 165 23.67 4.87 -8.00
CA GLY A 165 24.43 4.65 -9.24
C GLY A 165 23.71 3.81 -10.29
N ILE A 166 22.38 3.69 -10.20
CA ILE A 166 21.54 3.01 -11.19
C ILE A 166 20.82 4.07 -12.03
N GLU A 167 21.01 4.04 -13.34
CA GLU A 167 20.40 4.99 -14.28
C GLU A 167 19.73 4.23 -15.42
N PHE A 168 18.53 4.68 -15.81
CA PHE A 168 17.75 4.12 -16.92
C PHE A 168 17.64 5.08 -18.12
N GLY A 169 18.30 6.23 -18.05
CA GLY A 169 18.17 7.33 -19.00
C GLY A 169 18.21 8.68 -18.27
N ASP A 170 18.00 9.75 -19.03
CA ASP A 170 17.80 11.07 -18.43
C ASP A 170 16.46 11.11 -17.68
N ILE A 171 16.49 11.61 -16.44
CA ILE A 171 15.33 11.62 -15.56
C ILE A 171 14.27 12.59 -16.09
N ASP A 172 14.69 13.77 -16.56
CA ASP A 172 13.76 14.81 -17.02
C ASP A 172 13.04 14.31 -18.29
N ASP A 173 13.74 13.64 -19.20
CA ASP A 173 13.14 13.02 -20.39
C ASP A 173 12.07 11.97 -20.02
N ILE A 174 12.35 11.09 -19.06
CA ILE A 174 11.38 10.06 -18.63
C ILE A 174 10.16 10.70 -17.95
N VAL A 175 10.38 11.69 -17.08
CA VAL A 175 9.32 12.43 -16.39
C VAL A 175 8.44 13.17 -17.39
N ASP A 176 9.02 13.83 -18.39
CA ASP A 176 8.29 14.57 -19.42
C ASP A 176 7.44 13.63 -20.29
N VAL A 177 7.97 12.47 -20.68
CA VAL A 177 7.21 11.45 -21.41
C VAL A 177 6.02 10.97 -20.59
N VAL A 178 6.22 10.62 -19.31
CA VAL A 178 5.12 10.18 -18.43
C VAL A 178 4.06 11.27 -18.27
N ASN A 179 4.48 12.52 -18.03
CA ASN A 179 3.56 13.65 -17.90
C ASN A 179 2.75 13.88 -19.19
N MET A 180 3.41 13.81 -20.36
CA MET A 180 2.75 13.94 -21.66
C MET A 180 1.72 12.84 -21.90
N ARG A 181 2.06 11.58 -21.59
CA ARG A 181 1.17 10.43 -21.75
C ARG A 181 -0.06 10.49 -20.83
N LEU A 182 0.07 11.15 -19.68
CA LEU A 182 -1.04 11.38 -18.75
C LEU A 182 -1.75 12.73 -18.95
N ALA A 183 -1.30 13.62 -19.84
CA ALA A 183 -1.82 14.98 -19.96
C ALA A 183 -3.31 15.06 -20.34
N GLY A 184 -3.80 14.09 -21.11
CA GLY A 184 -5.22 13.96 -21.49
C GLY A 184 -6.10 13.33 -20.42
N HIS A 185 -5.49 12.72 -19.38
CA HIS A 185 -6.19 11.98 -18.34
C HIS A 185 -6.35 12.83 -17.09
N ASN A 186 -7.59 13.21 -16.79
CA ASN A 186 -7.93 14.05 -15.64
C ASN A 186 -8.93 13.29 -14.75
N PRO A 187 -8.46 12.26 -14.03
CA PRO A 187 -9.32 11.47 -13.16
C PRO A 187 -9.82 12.32 -11.99
N ARG A 188 -10.96 11.91 -11.42
CA ARG A 188 -11.33 12.37 -10.09
C ARG A 188 -10.32 11.78 -9.08
N PRO A 189 -9.76 12.56 -8.13
CA PRO A 189 -8.96 12.01 -7.05
C PRO A 189 -9.77 11.00 -6.24
N SER A 190 -9.25 9.79 -6.12
CA SER A 190 -9.79 8.68 -5.33
C SER A 190 -8.83 8.35 -4.20
N LEU A 191 -9.36 8.06 -3.01
CA LEU A 191 -8.54 7.53 -1.92
C LEU A 191 -8.07 6.12 -2.31
N LEU A 192 -6.76 5.93 -2.41
CA LEU A 192 -6.16 4.66 -2.78
C LEU A 192 -5.70 3.87 -1.55
N HIS A 193 -5.66 2.54 -1.68
CA HIS A 193 -4.85 1.70 -0.80
C HIS A 193 -3.36 2.01 -1.00
N GLY A 194 -2.92 2.15 -2.25
CA GLY A 194 -1.57 2.61 -2.63
C GLY A 194 -0.50 1.51 -2.68
N ASP A 195 -0.75 0.34 -2.11
CA ASP A 195 0.09 -0.86 -2.19
C ASP A 195 -0.75 -2.15 -2.31
N LEU A 196 -1.74 -2.15 -3.20
CA LEU A 196 -2.69 -3.25 -3.35
C LEU A 196 -2.18 -4.38 -4.25
N TRP A 197 -1.65 -5.45 -3.66
CA TRP A 197 -1.23 -6.68 -4.35
C TRP A 197 -1.55 -7.92 -3.50
N ASN A 198 -1.29 -9.13 -4.02
CA ASN A 198 -1.72 -10.39 -3.39
C ASN A 198 -1.18 -10.57 -1.96
N GLY A 199 -0.03 -9.98 -1.63
CA GLY A 199 0.53 -10.00 -0.28
C GLY A 199 -0.25 -9.18 0.75
N ASN A 200 -1.01 -8.18 0.29
CA ASN A 200 -1.68 -7.17 1.11
C ASN A 200 -3.21 -7.33 1.17
N VAL A 201 -3.72 -8.49 0.74
CA VAL A 201 -5.14 -8.85 0.80
C VAL A 201 -5.32 -10.25 1.34
N ALA A 202 -6.40 -10.48 2.07
CA ALA A 202 -6.74 -11.81 2.56
C ALA A 202 -8.24 -11.98 2.80
N ASN A 203 -8.66 -13.23 2.95
CA ASN A 203 -9.95 -13.58 3.51
C ASN A 203 -9.86 -13.70 5.04
N SER A 204 -10.77 -13.05 5.75
CA SER A 204 -10.99 -13.21 7.18
C SER A 204 -12.36 -13.85 7.47
N ALA A 205 -12.68 -14.06 8.75
CA ALA A 205 -14.01 -14.47 9.17
C ALA A 205 -15.11 -13.43 8.85
N PHE A 206 -14.74 -12.17 8.60
CA PHE A 206 -15.63 -11.05 8.30
C PHE A 206 -15.75 -10.76 6.80
N GLY A 207 -15.06 -11.54 5.95
CA GLY A 207 -14.96 -11.31 4.52
C GLY A 207 -13.55 -10.85 4.11
N PRO A 208 -13.41 -10.31 2.89
CA PRO A 208 -12.12 -9.85 2.39
C PRO A 208 -11.62 -8.65 3.20
N ILE A 209 -10.32 -8.62 3.45
CA ILE A 209 -9.61 -7.54 4.16
C ILE A 209 -8.40 -7.11 3.33
N CYS A 210 -7.99 -5.86 3.51
CA CYS A 210 -6.70 -5.35 3.03
C CYS A 210 -5.88 -4.78 4.19
N TYR A 211 -4.56 -4.75 4.03
CA TYR A 211 -3.62 -4.29 5.05
C TYR A 211 -2.34 -3.77 4.40
N ASP A 212 -1.51 -3.13 5.22
CA ASP A 212 -0.24 -2.50 4.83
C ASP A 212 -0.41 -1.39 3.77
N PRO A 213 -1.32 -0.42 3.98
CA PRO A 213 -1.61 0.62 3.01
C PRO A 213 -0.52 1.71 2.89
N ALA A 214 -0.40 2.29 1.70
CA ALA A 214 0.39 3.46 1.35
C ALA A 214 -0.50 4.59 0.79
N CYS A 215 -1.55 4.96 1.53
CA CYS A 215 -2.67 5.77 1.05
C CYS A 215 -2.30 7.16 0.51
N TYR A 216 -2.98 7.56 -0.56
CA TYR A 216 -3.02 8.94 -1.04
C TYR A 216 -4.24 9.13 -1.94
N TRP A 217 -4.62 10.38 -2.21
CA TRP A 217 -5.60 10.71 -3.22
C TRP A 217 -4.93 10.70 -4.60
N GLY A 218 -5.31 9.74 -5.43
CA GLY A 218 -4.69 9.47 -6.73
C GLY A 218 -5.71 9.06 -7.79
N ASP A 219 -5.22 8.51 -8.90
CA ASP A 219 -6.07 7.82 -9.87
C ASP A 219 -6.39 6.40 -9.39
N HIS A 220 -7.68 6.03 -9.39
CA HIS A 220 -8.14 4.70 -8.98
C HIS A 220 -7.55 3.56 -9.80
N GLU A 221 -7.09 3.86 -11.02
CA GLU A 221 -6.41 2.90 -11.88
C GLU A 221 -5.03 2.46 -11.34
N CYS A 222 -4.40 3.21 -10.43
CA CYS A 222 -3.13 2.81 -9.83
C CYS A 222 -3.24 1.55 -8.97
N ASP A 223 -4.26 1.47 -8.10
CA ASP A 223 -4.48 0.27 -7.28
C ASP A 223 -4.76 -0.96 -8.16
N LEU A 224 -5.57 -0.79 -9.22
CA LEU A 224 -5.88 -1.87 -10.16
C LEU A 224 -4.66 -2.32 -10.96
N ALA A 225 -3.84 -1.38 -11.44
CA ALA A 225 -2.64 -1.70 -12.20
C ALA A 225 -1.71 -2.60 -11.39
N LEU A 226 -1.52 -2.28 -10.11
CA LEU A 226 -0.70 -3.08 -9.20
C LEU A 226 -1.29 -4.47 -8.93
N THR A 227 -2.63 -4.61 -8.85
CA THR A 227 -3.25 -5.94 -8.69
C THR A 227 -2.94 -6.88 -9.86
N GLU A 228 -2.61 -6.33 -11.05
CA GLU A 228 -2.24 -7.07 -12.25
C GLU A 228 -0.72 -7.32 -12.39
N LEU A 229 0.12 -6.67 -11.57
CA LEU A 229 1.57 -6.72 -11.72
C LEU A 229 2.17 -8.04 -11.22
N PHE A 230 1.66 -8.60 -10.12
CA PHE A 230 2.18 -9.80 -9.46
C PHE A 230 1.13 -10.92 -9.41
N GLU A 231 1.20 -11.83 -10.39
CA GLU A 231 0.31 -12.99 -10.61
C GLU A 231 -1.16 -12.67 -10.91
N GLY A 232 -1.62 -11.45 -10.63
CA GLY A 232 -2.99 -11.03 -10.88
C GLY A 232 -3.95 -11.42 -9.75
N PHE A 233 -5.03 -10.66 -9.59
CA PHE A 233 -6.18 -11.11 -8.80
C PHE A 233 -7.09 -12.03 -9.62
N SER A 234 -8.06 -12.67 -8.96
CA SER A 234 -9.03 -13.52 -9.65
C SER A 234 -9.92 -12.69 -10.58
N LYS A 235 -10.49 -13.33 -11.60
CA LYS A 235 -11.39 -12.67 -12.57
C LYS A 235 -12.58 -12.00 -11.88
N GLU A 236 -13.12 -12.66 -10.86
CA GLU A 236 -14.29 -12.23 -10.10
C GLU A 236 -14.04 -10.90 -9.39
N PHE A 237 -12.82 -10.63 -8.92
CA PHE A 237 -12.46 -9.33 -8.38
C PHE A 237 -12.64 -8.21 -9.40
N TYR A 238 -12.12 -8.37 -10.61
CA TYR A 238 -12.27 -7.37 -11.66
C TYR A 238 -13.73 -7.23 -12.13
N GLU A 239 -14.48 -8.34 -12.17
CA GLU A 239 -15.92 -8.31 -12.45
C GLU A 239 -16.69 -7.53 -11.37
N GLY A 240 -16.36 -7.74 -10.10
CA GLY A 240 -16.93 -7.01 -8.96
C GLY A 240 -16.62 -5.52 -9.05
N TYR A 241 -15.36 -5.16 -9.29
CA TYR A 241 -14.95 -3.77 -9.43
C TYR A 241 -15.68 -3.06 -10.58
N GLN A 242 -15.64 -3.65 -11.79
CA GLN A 242 -16.22 -3.04 -12.98
C GLN A 242 -17.76 -2.98 -12.92
N SER A 243 -18.41 -3.77 -12.06
CA SER A 243 -19.85 -3.63 -11.82
C SER A 243 -20.24 -2.32 -11.15
N VAL A 244 -19.30 -1.65 -10.48
CA VAL A 244 -19.51 -0.39 -9.74
C VAL A 244 -18.78 0.79 -10.40
N ASN A 245 -17.53 0.58 -10.83
CA ASN A 245 -16.71 1.61 -11.46
C ASN A 245 -16.00 1.06 -12.72
N PRO A 246 -16.66 1.09 -13.89
CA PRO A 246 -16.08 0.58 -15.14
C PRO A 246 -14.79 1.32 -15.53
N LEU A 247 -13.80 0.58 -16.04
CA LEU A 247 -12.54 1.16 -16.51
C LEU A 247 -12.69 1.81 -17.88
N ASP A 248 -11.95 2.89 -18.09
CA ASP A 248 -11.88 3.58 -19.38
C ASP A 248 -11.01 2.78 -20.37
N VAL A 249 -11.30 2.92 -21.67
CA VAL A 249 -10.58 2.20 -22.75
C VAL A 249 -9.07 2.47 -22.76
N GLY A 250 -8.65 3.65 -22.30
CA GLY A 250 -7.24 4.04 -22.20
C GLY A 250 -6.48 3.40 -21.04
N TYR A 251 -7.15 2.66 -20.15
CA TYR A 251 -6.51 2.01 -19.00
C TYR A 251 -5.35 1.09 -19.41
N THR A 252 -5.50 0.37 -20.53
CA THR A 252 -4.46 -0.56 -21.00
C THR A 252 -3.11 0.11 -21.20
N GLU A 253 -3.09 1.36 -21.67
CA GLU A 253 -1.86 2.13 -21.85
C GLU A 253 -1.36 2.72 -20.53
N ARG A 254 -2.26 3.25 -19.69
CA ARG A 254 -1.91 3.87 -18.41
C ARG A 254 -1.41 2.85 -17.38
N LYS A 255 -1.88 1.61 -17.47
CA LYS A 255 -1.46 0.50 -16.60
C LYS A 255 0.06 0.31 -16.59
N ASP A 256 0.71 0.35 -17.75
CA ASP A 256 2.17 0.20 -17.81
C ASP A 256 2.88 1.37 -17.10
N ILE A 257 2.38 2.60 -17.25
CA ILE A 257 2.90 3.80 -16.57
C ILE A 257 2.71 3.67 -15.05
N TYR A 258 1.56 3.20 -14.59
CA TYR A 258 1.31 2.99 -13.17
C TYR A 258 2.17 1.88 -12.58
N ASN A 259 2.36 0.79 -13.30
CA ASN A 259 3.24 -0.30 -12.87
C ASN A 259 4.72 0.08 -12.88
N LEU A 260 5.15 1.03 -13.73
CA LEU A 260 6.51 1.55 -13.68
C LEU A 260 6.88 2.10 -12.30
N TYR A 261 5.94 2.76 -11.61
CA TYR A 261 6.19 3.26 -10.24
C TYR A 261 6.57 2.13 -9.28
N HIS A 262 5.81 1.03 -9.29
CA HIS A 262 6.07 -0.11 -8.41
C HIS A 262 7.32 -0.88 -8.83
N LEU A 263 7.60 -1.02 -10.14
CA LEU A 263 8.85 -1.61 -10.63
C LEU A 263 10.08 -0.81 -10.17
N LEU A 264 10.04 0.52 -10.28
CA LEU A 264 11.10 1.39 -9.77
C LEU A 264 11.26 1.26 -8.25
N ASN A 265 10.17 1.20 -7.51
CA ASN A 265 10.22 0.98 -6.06
C ASN A 265 10.82 -0.39 -5.69
N HIS A 266 10.42 -1.47 -6.37
CA HIS A 266 10.99 -2.80 -6.16
C HIS A 266 12.48 -2.83 -6.54
N CYS A 267 12.87 -2.17 -7.62
CA CYS A 267 14.26 -1.98 -8.00
C CYS A 267 15.04 -1.24 -6.89
N ASN A 268 14.44 -0.22 -6.27
CA ASN A 268 15.04 0.50 -5.16
C ASN A 268 15.25 -0.36 -3.91
N GLN A 269 14.34 -1.28 -3.61
CA GLN A 269 14.36 -2.09 -2.38
C GLN A 269 15.13 -3.40 -2.55
N PHE A 270 15.06 -4.03 -3.71
CA PHE A 270 15.54 -5.40 -3.94
C PHE A 270 16.57 -5.52 -5.07
N GLY A 271 16.62 -4.56 -5.99
CA GLY A 271 17.50 -4.61 -7.17
C GLY A 271 17.25 -5.83 -8.05
N GLY A 272 18.31 -6.41 -8.61
CA GLY A 272 18.24 -7.71 -9.29
C GLY A 272 17.34 -7.73 -10.53
N GLU A 273 16.43 -8.71 -10.61
CA GLU A 273 15.55 -8.94 -11.77
C GLU A 273 14.64 -7.76 -12.11
N TYR A 274 14.33 -6.90 -11.13
CA TYR A 274 13.52 -5.71 -11.33
C TYR A 274 14.21 -4.65 -12.20
N LEU A 275 15.55 -4.68 -12.32
CA LEU A 275 16.30 -3.79 -13.22
C LEU A 275 15.87 -4.01 -14.68
N ALA A 276 15.90 -5.27 -15.14
CA ALA A 276 15.57 -5.61 -16.53
C ALA A 276 14.08 -5.36 -16.83
N GLN A 277 13.19 -5.65 -15.87
CA GLN A 277 11.75 -5.37 -16.02
C GLN A 277 11.47 -3.86 -16.10
N THR A 278 12.13 -3.06 -15.27
CA THR A 278 12.02 -1.60 -15.27
C THR A 278 12.50 -1.02 -16.60
N GLU A 279 13.67 -1.48 -17.08
CA GLU A 279 14.23 -1.02 -18.36
C GLU A 279 13.30 -1.33 -19.54
N ALA A 280 12.75 -2.55 -19.60
CA ALA A 280 11.79 -2.95 -20.63
C ALA A 280 10.49 -2.11 -20.58
N CYS A 281 10.01 -1.80 -19.37
CA CYS A 281 8.82 -0.97 -19.17
C CYS A 281 9.06 0.47 -19.65
N ILE A 282 10.21 1.08 -19.32
CA ILE A 282 10.58 2.42 -19.79
C ILE A 282 10.65 2.46 -21.32
N GLN A 283 11.32 1.48 -21.94
CA GLN A 283 11.39 1.40 -23.40
C GLN A 283 10.00 1.29 -24.05
N LYS A 284 9.09 0.50 -23.47
CA LYS A 284 7.71 0.39 -23.95
C LYS A 284 6.95 1.72 -23.85
N ILE A 285 7.13 2.47 -22.77
CA ILE A 285 6.48 3.77 -22.56
C ILE A 285 7.03 4.82 -23.54
N GLN A 286 8.32 4.78 -23.86
CA GLN A 286 8.98 5.73 -24.77
C GLN A 286 8.75 5.41 -26.26
N ALA A 287 8.42 4.17 -26.63
CA ALA A 287 8.30 3.73 -28.02
C ALA A 287 6.99 4.16 -28.73
N VAL A 288 6.12 4.91 -28.06
CA VAL A 288 4.78 5.32 -28.54
C VAL A 288 4.64 6.83 -28.50
#